data_AF-A0A0R1EC07-F1
#
_entry.id   AF-A0A0R1EC07-F1
#
_cell.length_a   1.000
_cell.length_b   1.000
_cell.length_c   1.000
_cell.angle_alpha   90.00
_cell.angle_beta   90.00
_cell.angle_gamma   90.00
#
_symmetry.space_group_name_H-M   'P 1'
#
loop_
_entity.id
_entity.type
_entity.pdbx_description
1 polymer ?
#
loop_
_entity_poly.entity_id
_entity_poly.type
_entity_poly.pdbx_seq_one_letter_code
_entity_poly.pdbx_strand_id
1 'polypeptide(L)'
;MFNMSCFCELMFLATLPSHERLGLARSLSQFTIQLTKELAEGRGLEDIDEKLRSKRPAAVTALWTSSFSQKVGKATGFKVINTVSYSEFMYNGKRFNERISPIHQSCEHVIYNF
;
A
#
# COMPACT_ATOMS: atom_id res chain seq x y z
N MET A 1 -9.44 -4.44 -15.73
CA MET A 1 -8.21 -5.07 -15.23
C MET A 1 -7.03 -4.24 -15.72
N PHE A 2 -6.04 -3.95 -14.88
CA PHE A 2 -4.92 -3.09 -15.30
C PHE A 2 -3.92 -3.88 -16.15
N ASN A 3 -3.54 -3.36 -17.31
CA ASN A 3 -2.54 -3.98 -18.20
C ASN A 3 -1.14 -3.47 -17.85
N MET A 4 -0.53 -4.04 -16.80
CA MET A 4 0.79 -3.65 -16.30
C MET A 4 1.65 -4.88 -16.00
N SER A 5 2.96 -4.77 -16.28
CA SER A 5 3.94 -5.85 -16.06
C SER A 5 4.86 -5.60 -14.86
N CYS A 6 4.80 -4.41 -14.25
CA CYS A 6 5.58 -4.01 -13.10
C CYS A 6 4.86 -2.91 -12.31
N PHE A 7 4.93 -2.98 -10.99
CA PHE A 7 4.40 -2.00 -10.03
C PHE A 7 5.26 -2.01 -8.77
N CYS A 8 5.17 -0.94 -7.97
CA CYS A 8 5.80 -0.86 -6.66
C CYS A 8 4.77 -1.21 -5.57
N GLU A 9 5.06 -2.19 -4.72
CA GLU A 9 4.20 -2.53 -3.57
C GLU A 9 4.67 -1.77 -2.32
N LEU A 10 3.81 -0.92 -1.76
CA LEU A 10 4.01 -0.36 -0.42
C LEU A 10 3.67 -1.42 0.64
N MET A 11 4.61 -2.34 0.83
CA MET A 11 4.39 -3.56 1.62
C MET A 11 4.16 -3.27 3.12
N PHE A 12 4.91 -2.32 3.68
CA PHE A 12 4.80 -1.94 5.09
C PHE A 12 4.80 -0.43 5.25
N LEU A 13 3.87 0.07 6.08
CA LEU A 13 3.81 1.45 6.51
C LEU A 13 3.58 1.47 8.01
N ALA A 14 4.55 2.00 8.74
CA ALA A 14 4.48 2.11 10.19
C ALA A 14 5.03 3.47 10.65
N THR A 15 4.48 3.96 11.75
CA THR A 15 4.94 5.15 12.47
C THR A 15 5.02 4.83 13.94
N LEU A 16 5.99 5.39 14.65
CA LEU A 16 6.04 5.24 16.11
C LEU A 16 4.84 5.93 16.76
N PRO A 17 4.21 5.34 17.79
CA PRO A 17 3.09 5.97 18.49
C PRO A 17 3.41 7.37 19.07
N SER A 18 4.66 7.58 19.50
CA SER A 18 5.16 8.88 19.97
C SER A 18 5.20 9.97 18.90
N HIS A 19 4.99 9.61 17.63
CA HIS A 19 5.04 10.51 16.47
C HIS A 19 3.73 10.51 15.67
N GLU A 20 2.64 10.07 16.29
CA GLU A 20 1.31 10.15 15.70
C GLU A 20 0.87 11.60 15.46
N ARG A 21 -0.11 11.79 14.58
CA ARG A 21 -0.72 13.10 14.24
C ARG A 21 0.22 14.12 13.60
N LEU A 22 1.45 13.74 13.28
CA LEU A 22 2.40 14.57 12.53
C LEU A 22 2.29 14.41 11.00
N GLY A 23 1.30 13.67 10.51
CA GLY A 23 1.11 13.43 9.07
C GLY A 23 2.11 12.46 8.43
N LEU A 24 2.99 11.82 9.21
CA LEU A 24 4.08 10.96 8.71
C LEU A 24 3.61 9.86 7.77
N ALA A 25 2.53 9.14 8.11
CA ALA A 25 2.00 8.08 7.26
C ALA A 25 1.57 8.61 5.88
N ARG A 26 1.01 9.83 5.82
CA ARG A 26 0.65 10.49 4.56
C ARG A 26 1.88 10.85 3.75
N SER A 27 2.89 11.45 4.40
CA SER A 27 4.14 11.84 3.76
C SER A 27 4.90 10.63 3.21
N LEU A 28 5.02 9.54 3.98
CA LEU A 28 5.68 8.31 3.55
C LEU A 28 4.99 7.68 2.33
N SER A 29 3.65 7.62 2.32
CA SER A 29 2.90 7.16 1.15
C SER A 29 3.11 8.07 -0.07
N GLN A 30 3.17 9.39 0.11
CA GLN A 30 3.47 10.35 -0.97
C GLN A 30 4.90 10.20 -1.51
N PHE A 31 5.89 10.00 -0.63
CA PHE A 31 7.26 9.73 -1.04
C PHE A 31 7.38 8.41 -1.80
N THR A 32 6.62 7.38 -1.40
CA THR A 32 6.59 6.11 -2.15
C THR A 32 6.03 6.30 -3.56
N ILE A 33 4.96 7.10 -3.71
CA ILE A 33 4.41 7.47 -5.02
C ILE A 33 5.47 8.22 -5.84
N GLN A 34 6.14 9.19 -5.25
CA GLN A 34 7.16 9.99 -5.93
C GLN A 34 8.35 9.13 -6.38
N LEU A 35 8.89 8.30 -5.49
CA LEU A 35 9.95 7.34 -5.81
C LEU A 35 9.53 6.43 -6.96
N THR A 36 8.29 5.94 -6.95
CA THR A 36 7.79 5.07 -8.02
C THR A 36 7.74 5.78 -9.37
N LYS A 37 7.35 7.06 -9.40
CA LYS A 37 7.40 7.89 -10.63
C LYS A 37 8.83 8.10 -11.11
N GLU A 38 9.76 8.36 -10.20
CA GLU A 38 11.18 8.50 -10.54
C GLU A 38 11.76 7.22 -11.14
N LEU A 39 11.46 6.06 -10.53
CA LEU A 39 11.82 4.75 -11.07
C LEU A 39 11.17 4.50 -12.44
N ALA A 40 9.92 4.92 -12.64
CA ALA A 40 9.22 4.83 -13.92
C ALA A 40 9.85 5.69 -15.03
N GLU A 41 10.49 6.80 -14.66
CA GLU A 41 11.23 7.69 -15.56
C GLU A 41 12.70 7.27 -15.74
N GLY A 42 13.14 6.21 -15.06
CA GLY A 42 14.48 5.66 -15.15
C GLY A 42 15.52 6.34 -14.27
N ARG A 43 15.10 7.09 -13.23
CA ARG A 43 15.99 7.65 -12.21
C ARG A 43 16.18 6.67 -11.05
N GLY A 44 17.35 6.69 -10.40
CA GLY A 44 17.60 5.91 -9.17
C GLY A 44 17.70 4.40 -9.39
N LEU A 45 18.19 3.97 -10.56
CA LEU A 45 18.26 2.56 -10.96
C LEU A 45 19.63 1.92 -10.69
N GLU A 46 20.58 2.69 -10.16
CA GLU A 46 21.98 2.30 -9.98
C GLU A 46 22.10 1.07 -9.08
N ASP A 47 21.28 1.01 -8.03
CA ASP A 47 21.24 -0.09 -7.05
C ASP A 47 20.34 -1.26 -7.47
N ILE A 48 19.67 -1.18 -8.63
CA ILE A 48 18.83 -2.25 -9.16
C ILE A 48 19.67 -3.15 -10.07
N ASP A 49 19.48 -4.47 -9.96
CA ASP A 49 20.11 -5.47 -10.85
C ASP A 49 19.88 -5.09 -12.33
N GLU A 50 20.94 -5.14 -13.13
CA GLU A 50 20.94 -4.70 -14.52
C GLU A 50 19.81 -5.32 -15.36
N LYS A 51 19.46 -6.60 -15.09
CA LYS A 51 18.39 -7.31 -15.81
C LYS A 51 17.00 -6.77 -15.48
N LEU A 52 16.84 -6.17 -14.30
CA LEU A 52 15.59 -5.59 -13.82
C LEU A 52 15.50 -4.09 -14.13
N ARG A 53 16.62 -3.43 -14.45
CA ARG A 53 16.65 -2.00 -14.84
C ARG A 53 15.88 -1.66 -16.10
N SER A 54 15.26 -2.60 -16.82
CA SER A 54 14.29 -2.30 -17.89
C SER A 54 12.83 -2.32 -17.42
N LYS A 55 12.56 -2.90 -16.25
CA LYS A 55 11.22 -2.98 -15.65
C LYS A 55 10.91 -1.62 -15.03
N ARG A 56 9.86 -0.98 -15.51
CA ARG A 56 9.39 0.32 -15.04
C ARG A 56 8.07 0.13 -14.31
N PRO A 57 7.97 0.47 -13.02
CA PRO A 57 6.70 0.38 -12.33
C PRO A 57 5.71 1.37 -12.93
N ALA A 58 4.48 0.95 -13.17
CA ALA A 58 3.42 1.81 -13.73
C ALA A 58 2.42 2.31 -12.67
N ALA A 59 2.57 1.84 -11.44
CA ALA A 59 1.67 2.14 -10.34
C ALA A 59 2.32 1.82 -8.99
N VAL A 60 1.70 2.33 -7.92
CA VAL A 60 1.90 1.84 -6.57
C VAL A 60 0.70 1.00 -6.16
N THR A 61 0.92 -0.15 -5.55
CA THR A 61 -0.12 -1.00 -4.94
C THR A 61 0.13 -1.13 -3.44
N ALA A 62 -0.94 -1.40 -2.69
CA ALA A 62 -0.84 -1.67 -1.26
C ALA A 62 -2.03 -2.50 -0.77
N LEU A 63 -1.84 -3.18 0.36
CA LEU A 63 -2.91 -3.75 1.17
C LEU A 63 -3.11 -2.90 2.43
N TRP A 64 -4.19 -2.12 2.48
CA TRP A 64 -4.55 -1.36 3.67
C TRP A 64 -5.36 -2.21 4.63
N THR A 65 -4.67 -2.73 5.64
CA THR A 65 -5.22 -3.70 6.60
C THR A 65 -5.86 -3.06 7.84
N SER A 66 -5.75 -1.75 8.02
CA SER A 66 -6.37 -1.04 9.14
C SER A 66 -7.22 0.13 8.66
N SER A 67 -8.23 0.49 9.45
CA SER A 67 -9.03 1.69 9.22
C SER A 67 -8.21 2.98 9.25
N PHE A 68 -7.01 2.98 9.87
CA PHE A 68 -6.09 4.10 9.82
C PHE A 68 -5.37 4.19 8.47
N SER A 69 -4.81 3.08 7.99
CA SER A 69 -4.09 3.03 6.72
C SER A 69 -5.03 3.25 5.52
N GLN A 70 -6.29 2.81 5.60
CA GLN A 70 -7.33 3.10 4.60
C GLN A 70 -7.60 4.61 4.48
N LYS A 71 -7.67 5.33 5.61
CA LYS A 71 -7.78 6.80 5.61
C LYS A 71 -6.57 7.47 4.98
N VAL A 72 -5.36 6.95 5.23
CA VAL A 72 -4.13 7.43 4.59
C VAL A 72 -4.20 7.21 3.08
N GLY A 73 -4.59 6.02 2.63
CA GLY A 73 -4.77 5.71 1.21
C GLY A 73 -5.72 6.69 0.52
N LYS A 74 -6.91 6.92 1.12
CA LYS A 74 -7.88 7.89 0.61
C LYS A 74 -7.32 9.31 0.55
N ALA A 75 -6.60 9.75 1.59
CA ALA A 75 -6.01 11.09 1.65
C ALA A 75 -4.82 11.30 0.70
N THR A 76 -4.26 10.22 0.16
CA THR A 76 -3.13 10.22 -0.78
C THR A 76 -3.51 9.86 -2.21
N GLY A 77 -4.81 9.64 -2.48
CA GLY A 77 -5.34 9.43 -3.83
C GLY A 77 -5.27 7.98 -4.33
N PHE A 78 -4.99 7.01 -3.46
CA PHE A 78 -5.14 5.60 -3.82
C PHE A 78 -6.62 5.28 -4.10
N LYS A 79 -6.85 4.46 -5.12
CA LYS A 79 -8.16 3.93 -5.50
C LYS A 79 -8.28 2.50 -4.98
N VAL A 80 -9.42 2.19 -4.37
CA VAL A 80 -9.74 0.82 -3.95
C VAL A 80 -10.09 -0.02 -5.16
N ILE A 81 -9.46 -1.17 -5.30
CA ILE A 81 -9.69 -2.12 -6.40
C ILE A 81 -10.33 -3.43 -5.92
N ASN A 82 -10.18 -3.76 -4.64
CA ASN A 82 -10.89 -4.86 -3.99
C ASN A 82 -11.01 -4.58 -2.49
N THR A 83 -12.11 -5.01 -1.87
CA THR A 83 -12.32 -4.96 -0.43
C THR A 83 -12.79 -6.32 0.04
N VAL A 84 -12.18 -6.86 1.09
CA VAL A 84 -12.57 -8.14 1.67
C VAL A 84 -12.86 -7.97 3.16
N SER A 85 -13.93 -8.59 3.65
CA SER A 85 -14.26 -8.53 5.08
C SER A 85 -13.39 -9.47 5.89
N TYR A 86 -12.95 -9.01 7.06
CA TYR A 86 -12.24 -9.88 8.00
C TYR A 86 -13.11 -10.98 8.62
N SER A 87 -14.43 -10.90 8.47
CA SER A 87 -15.33 -11.98 8.87
C SER A 87 -15.31 -13.19 7.91
N GLU A 88 -14.74 -13.04 6.72
CA GLU A 88 -14.67 -14.10 5.70
C GLU A 88 -13.47 -15.03 5.90
N PHE A 89 -12.45 -14.60 6.64
CA PHE A 89 -11.22 -15.36 6.86
C PHE A 89 -11.24 -16.03 8.25
N MET A 90 -10.96 -17.33 8.31
CA MET A 90 -10.92 -18.12 9.53
C MET A 90 -9.65 -18.94 9.63
N TYR A 91 -9.05 -18.97 10.82
CA TYR A 91 -7.88 -19.80 11.13
C TYR A 91 -8.00 -20.38 12.54
N ASN A 92 -7.80 -21.70 12.67
CA ASN A 92 -7.97 -22.46 13.92
C ASN A 92 -9.30 -22.18 14.62
N GLY A 93 -10.41 -22.32 13.89
CA GLY A 93 -11.77 -22.16 14.43
C GLY A 93 -12.17 -20.75 14.83
N LYS A 94 -11.31 -19.74 14.58
CA LYS A 94 -11.57 -18.34 14.94
C LYS A 94 -11.39 -17.43 13.73
N ARG A 95 -12.40 -16.63 13.45
CA ARG A 95 -12.38 -15.63 12.37
C ARG A 95 -11.38 -14.53 12.67
N PHE A 96 -10.89 -13.88 11.62
CA PHE A 96 -9.87 -12.86 11.76
C PHE A 96 -10.40 -11.62 12.53
N ASN A 97 -11.65 -11.22 12.29
CA ASN A 97 -12.30 -10.13 13.04
C ASN A 97 -12.49 -10.41 14.54
N GLU A 98 -12.45 -11.67 14.99
CA GLU A 98 -12.49 -12.02 16.42
C GLU A 98 -11.12 -11.89 17.11
N ARG A 99 -10.04 -11.68 16.34
CA ARG A 99 -8.65 -11.63 16.83
C ARG A 99 -8.08 -10.21 16.88
N ILE A 100 -8.70 -9.26 16.20
CA ILE A 100 -8.23 -7.88 16.05
C ILE A 100 -9.21 -6.89 16.67
N SER A 101 -8.80 -5.63 16.79
CA SER A 101 -9.70 -4.56 17.23
C SER A 101 -10.92 -4.43 16.30
N PRO A 102 -12.15 -4.27 16.83
CA PRO A 102 -13.36 -4.17 16.02
C PRO A 102 -13.42 -2.91 15.12
N ILE A 103 -12.51 -1.96 15.34
CA ILE A 103 -12.35 -0.79 14.47
C ILE A 103 -11.77 -1.15 13.09
N HIS A 104 -11.24 -2.37 12.92
CA HIS A 104 -10.72 -2.90 11.67
C HIS A 104 -11.69 -3.96 11.14
N GLN A 105 -12.38 -3.63 10.05
CA GLN A 105 -13.46 -4.47 9.53
C GLN A 105 -13.10 -5.20 8.23
N SER A 106 -12.22 -4.61 7.44
CA SER A 106 -11.85 -5.09 6.11
C SER A 106 -10.39 -4.82 5.78
N CYS A 107 -9.90 -5.50 4.76
CA CYS A 107 -8.68 -5.14 4.05
C CYS A 107 -9.06 -4.53 2.70
N GLU A 108 -8.40 -3.44 2.31
CA GLU A 108 -8.52 -2.84 0.98
C GLU A 108 -7.26 -3.10 0.18
N HIS A 109 -7.40 -3.77 -0.97
CA HIS A 109 -6.38 -3.78 -2.00
C HIS A 109 -6.55 -2.52 -2.83
N VAL A 110 -5.48 -1.73 -2.96
CA VAL A 110 -5.54 -0.42 -3.59
C VAL A 110 -4.47 -0.25 -4.66
N ILE A 111 -4.69 0.74 -5.51
CA ILE A 111 -3.74 1.18 -6.52
C ILE A 111 -3.68 2.71 -6.60
N TYR A 112 -2.47 3.24 -6.81
CA TYR A 112 -2.25 4.59 -7.30
C TYR A 112 -1.65 4.49 -8.69
N ASN A 113 -2.41 4.88 -9.71
CA ASN A 113 -1.95 4.95 -11.10
C ASN A 113 -1.65 6.42 -11.48
N PHE A 114 -0.56 6.63 -12.21
CA PHE A 114 -0.15 7.93 -12.74
C PHE A 114 -0.25 7.98 -14.26
#